data_AF-A0A3D1PAP7-F1
#
_entry.id   AF-A0A3D1PAP7-F1
#
_cell.length_a   1.000
_cell.length_b   1.000
_cell.length_c   1.000
_cell.angle_alpha   90.00
_cell.angle_beta   90.00
_cell.angle_gamma   90.00
#
_symmetry.space_group_name_H-M   'P 1'
#
loop_
_entity.id
_entity.type
_entity.pdbx_description
1 polymer ?
#
loop_
_entity_poly.entity_id
_entity_poly.type
_entity_poly.pdbx_seq_one_letter_code
_entity_poly.pdbx_strand_id
1 'polypeptide(L)'
;MNSPSIKRLNQELLNKIAQQARTSPRLRQNYNFHDLTEKVQRFINVLQPGTYIRPHRHLRVTGVNGFEFFLVCQGELGIIILNESGQILDCELVSANGAVRGIELAEGTYHTLVALAPDTMILELKEGPYDSTTDKEFLDAFPLEGTDAAKQLVETWSGYFKGGTRDLNSFS
;
A
#
# COMPACT_ATOMS: atom_id res chain seq x y z
N MET A 1 -33.05 -20.91 -11.88
CA MET A 1 -32.81 -19.62 -11.22
C MET A 1 -31.30 -19.42 -11.17
N ASN A 2 -30.78 -18.37 -11.80
CA ASN A 2 -29.34 -18.08 -11.71
C ASN A 2 -29.06 -17.51 -10.33
N SER A 3 -28.24 -18.20 -9.54
CA SER A 3 -27.75 -17.65 -8.28
C SER A 3 -27.03 -16.33 -8.54
N PRO A 4 -27.21 -15.31 -7.70
CA PRO A 4 -26.51 -14.04 -7.87
C PRO A 4 -25.00 -14.24 -7.79
N SER A 5 -24.26 -13.56 -8.67
CA SER A 5 -22.79 -13.54 -8.63
C SER A 5 -22.34 -12.66 -7.47
N ILE A 6 -21.96 -13.28 -6.35
CA ILE A 6 -21.53 -12.59 -5.13
C ILE A 6 -20.07 -12.94 -4.85
N LYS A 7 -19.19 -11.94 -4.90
CA LYS A 7 -17.80 -12.05 -4.42
C LYS A 7 -17.77 -11.71 -2.93
N ARG A 8 -17.07 -12.51 -2.12
CA ARG A 8 -16.98 -12.33 -0.66
C ARG A 8 -15.53 -12.22 -0.24
N LEU A 9 -15.22 -11.25 0.60
CA LEU A 9 -14.00 -11.22 1.38
C LEU A 9 -14.23 -12.04 2.65
N ASN A 10 -13.87 -13.32 2.62
CA ASN A 10 -14.02 -14.23 3.76
C ASN A 10 -12.65 -14.69 4.28
N GLN A 11 -12.62 -15.29 5.48
CA GLN A 11 -11.36 -15.71 6.09
C GLN A 11 -10.57 -16.73 5.26
N GLU A 12 -11.26 -17.61 4.54
CA GLU A 12 -10.60 -18.59 3.65
C GLU A 12 -9.81 -17.90 2.53
N LEU A 13 -10.44 -16.93 1.85
CA LEU A 13 -9.79 -16.11 0.84
C LEU A 13 -8.62 -15.32 1.44
N LEU A 14 -8.83 -14.69 2.59
CA LEU A 14 -7.79 -13.92 3.28
C LEU A 14 -6.57 -14.78 3.62
N ASN A 15 -6.78 -15.97 4.19
CA ASN A 15 -5.72 -16.91 4.51
C ASN A 15 -4.95 -17.37 3.26
N LYS A 16 -5.66 -17.61 2.16
CA LYS A 16 -5.06 -17.98 0.88
C LYS A 16 -4.16 -16.86 0.33
N ILE A 17 -4.65 -15.63 0.30
CA ILE A 17 -3.87 -14.49 -0.23
C ILE A 17 -2.67 -14.18 0.68
N ALA A 18 -2.85 -14.27 2.00
CA ALA A 18 -1.75 -14.13 2.96
C ALA A 18 -0.64 -15.17 2.74
N GLN A 19 -1.01 -16.44 2.53
CA GLN A 19 -0.03 -17.47 2.23
C GLN A 19 0.73 -17.19 0.93
N GLN A 20 0.02 -16.74 -0.12
CA GLN A 20 0.65 -16.35 -1.38
C GLN A 20 1.63 -15.20 -1.17
N ALA A 21 1.25 -14.17 -0.42
CA ALA A 21 2.10 -13.03 -0.09
C ALA A 21 3.39 -13.46 0.64
N ARG A 22 3.30 -14.33 1.66
CA ARG A 22 4.48 -14.83 2.40
C ARG A 22 5.49 -15.56 1.52
N THR A 23 5.01 -16.25 0.49
CA THR A 23 5.86 -17.03 -0.42
C THR A 23 6.29 -16.26 -1.67
N SER A 24 5.75 -15.06 -1.90
CA SER A 24 6.10 -14.28 -3.09
C SER A 24 7.47 -13.61 -2.88
N PRO A 25 8.33 -13.52 -3.91
CA PRO A 25 9.62 -12.82 -3.80
C PRO A 25 9.49 -11.36 -3.31
N ARG A 26 8.32 -10.78 -3.58
CA ARG A 26 7.95 -9.40 -3.29
C ARG A 26 7.27 -9.22 -1.94
N LEU A 27 7.02 -10.31 -1.21
CA LEU A 27 6.35 -10.35 0.09
C LEU A 27 4.95 -9.73 0.14
N ARG A 28 4.33 -9.56 -1.03
CA ARG A 28 2.96 -9.05 -1.17
C ARG A 28 2.18 -9.76 -2.26
N GLN A 29 0.86 -9.68 -2.17
CA GLN A 29 -0.08 -10.22 -3.15
C GLN A 29 -1.34 -9.35 -3.22
N ASN A 30 -1.79 -9.03 -4.44
CA ASN A 30 -3.08 -8.38 -4.66
C ASN A 30 -4.17 -9.41 -5.01
N TYR A 31 -5.42 -9.08 -4.65
CA TYR A 31 -6.63 -9.78 -5.10
C TYR A 31 -7.70 -8.77 -5.54
N ASN A 32 -8.08 -8.83 -6.81
CA ASN A 32 -9.00 -7.86 -7.41
C ASN A 32 -10.46 -8.33 -7.29
N PHE A 33 -11.32 -7.44 -6.80
CA PHE A 33 -12.78 -7.63 -6.85
C PHE A 33 -13.41 -7.08 -8.13
N HIS A 34 -12.60 -6.45 -8.98
CA HIS A 34 -13.00 -5.76 -10.21
C HIS A 34 -12.22 -6.30 -11.42
N ASP A 35 -12.76 -6.06 -12.61
CA ASP A 35 -12.01 -6.15 -13.86
C ASP A 35 -11.21 -4.85 -14.08
N LEU A 36 -10.01 -4.95 -14.68
CA LEU A 36 -9.10 -3.80 -14.83
C LEU A 36 -9.67 -2.64 -15.67
N THR A 37 -10.72 -2.91 -16.45
CA THR A 37 -11.42 -1.93 -17.29
C THR A 37 -12.52 -1.18 -16.54
N GLU A 38 -12.84 -1.58 -15.30
CA GLU A 38 -13.85 -0.90 -14.49
C GLU A 38 -13.40 0.50 -14.08
N LYS A 39 -14.36 1.42 -13.97
CA LYS A 39 -14.12 2.81 -13.52
C LYS A 39 -13.71 2.92 -12.06
N VAL A 40 -13.93 1.88 -11.27
CA VAL A 40 -13.56 1.84 -9.85
C VAL A 40 -12.78 0.58 -9.58
N GLN A 41 -11.50 0.75 -9.24
CA GLN A 41 -10.66 -0.33 -8.78
C GLN A 41 -10.84 -0.52 -7.28
N ARG A 42 -11.11 -1.76 -6.89
CA ARG A 42 -11.32 -2.18 -5.49
C ARG A 42 -10.68 -3.54 -5.27
N PHE A 43 -9.66 -3.60 -4.44
CA PHE A 43 -8.85 -4.79 -4.30
C PHE A 43 -8.19 -4.87 -2.94
N ILE A 44 -7.81 -6.09 -2.56
CA ILE A 44 -7.08 -6.33 -1.32
C ILE A 44 -5.61 -6.47 -1.65
N ASN A 45 -4.78 -5.66 -1.01
CA ASN A 45 -3.35 -5.82 -0.97
C ASN A 45 -2.97 -6.45 0.37
N VAL A 46 -2.35 -7.63 0.31
CA VAL A 46 -1.77 -8.28 1.50
C VAL A 46 -0.26 -8.10 1.46
N LEU A 47 0.29 -7.50 2.52
CA LEU A 47 1.71 -7.19 2.67
C LEU A 47 2.25 -7.92 3.90
N GLN A 48 3.48 -8.42 3.78
CA GLN A 48 4.25 -8.94 4.90
C GLN A 48 5.34 -7.94 5.30
N PRO A 49 5.77 -7.93 6.58
CA PRO A 49 6.97 -7.21 7.00
C PRO A 49 8.16 -7.55 6.08
N GLY A 50 8.94 -6.53 5.68
CA GLY A 50 9.99 -6.67 4.67
C GLY A 50 9.54 -6.40 3.23
N THR A 51 8.25 -6.21 2.98
CA THR A 51 7.75 -5.74 1.68
C THR A 51 8.34 -4.37 1.36
N TYR A 52 9.02 -4.27 0.22
CA TYR A 52 9.44 -3.00 -0.33
C TYR A 52 8.44 -2.50 -1.37
N ILE A 53 7.99 -1.26 -1.20
CA ILE A 53 7.27 -0.50 -2.22
C ILE A 53 8.11 0.73 -2.50
N ARG A 54 8.59 0.87 -3.74
CA ARG A 54 9.35 2.05 -4.14
C ARG A 54 8.44 3.29 -3.97
N PRO A 55 8.93 4.39 -3.38
CA PRO A 55 8.16 5.61 -3.27
C PRO A 55 7.62 6.05 -4.62
N HIS A 56 6.32 6.35 -4.66
CA HIS A 56 5.61 6.65 -5.88
C HIS A 56 4.45 7.60 -5.62
N ARG A 57 3.94 8.18 -6.70
CA ARG A 57 2.68 8.92 -6.74
C ARG A 57 1.84 8.44 -7.91
N HIS A 58 0.56 8.76 -7.83
CA HIS A 58 -0.39 8.59 -8.92
C HIS A 58 -0.69 9.97 -9.48
N LEU A 59 -0.32 10.22 -10.75
CA LEU A 59 -0.73 11.39 -11.52
C LEU A 59 -1.48 10.89 -12.73
N ARG A 60 -2.73 11.33 -12.89
CA ARG A 60 -3.63 10.80 -13.91
C ARG A 60 -3.92 11.86 -14.97
N VAL A 61 -4.33 11.37 -16.15
CA VAL A 61 -4.76 12.26 -17.23
C VAL A 61 -6.06 12.97 -16.85
N THR A 62 -6.27 14.16 -17.43
CA THR A 62 -7.44 14.98 -17.16
C THR A 62 -8.75 14.19 -17.23
N GLY A 63 -9.55 14.25 -16.14
CA GLY A 63 -10.85 13.60 -16.05
C GLY A 63 -10.85 12.24 -15.37
N VAL A 64 -9.70 11.78 -14.87
CA VAL A 64 -9.56 10.62 -13.97
C VAL A 64 -8.83 11.10 -12.73
N ASN A 65 -9.34 10.82 -11.53
CA ASN A 65 -8.66 11.22 -10.30
C ASN A 65 -7.52 10.23 -9.96
N GLY A 66 -6.40 10.76 -9.48
CA GLY A 66 -5.23 9.98 -9.04
C GLY A 66 -5.18 9.73 -7.53
N PHE A 67 -6.29 9.84 -6.80
CA PHE A 67 -6.29 9.52 -5.37
C PHE A 67 -6.13 8.01 -5.13
N GLU A 68 -5.63 7.67 -3.95
CA GLU A 68 -5.69 6.30 -3.40
C GLU A 68 -6.33 6.35 -2.02
N PHE A 69 -7.30 5.47 -1.79
CA PHE A 69 -7.91 5.29 -0.48
C PHE A 69 -7.54 3.92 0.08
N PHE A 70 -7.03 3.90 1.30
CA PHE A 70 -6.64 2.69 2.01
C PHE A 70 -7.51 2.49 3.26
N LEU A 71 -8.02 1.28 3.45
CA LEU A 71 -8.62 0.83 4.71
C LEU A 71 -7.91 -0.44 5.18
N VAL A 72 -7.32 -0.40 6.37
CA VAL A 72 -6.65 -1.57 6.95
C VAL A 72 -7.69 -2.50 7.55
N CYS A 73 -7.89 -3.65 6.91
CA CYS A 73 -8.82 -4.68 7.35
C CYS A 73 -8.22 -5.60 8.41
N GLN A 74 -6.90 -5.80 8.37
CA GLN A 74 -6.14 -6.63 9.31
C GLN A 74 -4.70 -6.12 9.39
N GLY A 75 -4.07 -6.23 10.56
CA GLY A 75 -2.68 -5.84 10.76
C GLY A 75 -2.49 -4.32 10.87
N GLU A 76 -1.28 -3.88 10.56
CA GLU A 76 -0.79 -2.52 10.83
C GLU A 76 0.12 -2.05 9.69
N LEU A 77 -0.14 -0.82 9.23
CA LEU A 77 0.52 -0.19 8.10
C LEU A 77 1.15 1.13 8.53
N GLY A 78 2.44 1.29 8.28
CA GLY A 78 3.09 2.60 8.31
C GLY A 78 3.03 3.22 6.93
N ILE A 79 2.54 4.45 6.84
CA ILE A 79 2.51 5.24 5.61
C ILE A 79 3.53 6.36 5.77
N ILE A 80 4.41 6.52 4.78
CA ILE A 80 5.42 7.56 4.78
C ILE A 80 5.14 8.46 3.59
N ILE A 81 4.97 9.76 3.85
CA ILE A 81 4.71 10.80 2.86
C ILE A 81 6.02 11.54 2.59
N LEU A 82 6.36 11.73 1.33
CA LEU A 82 7.61 12.34 0.91
C LEU A 82 7.36 13.54 -0.02
N ASN A 83 8.35 14.43 -0.11
CA ASN A 83 8.42 15.41 -1.19
C ASN A 83 9.12 14.83 -2.43
N GLU A 84 9.21 15.64 -3.49
CA GLU A 84 9.85 15.32 -4.76
C GLU A 84 11.34 14.96 -4.63
N SER A 85 12.01 15.46 -3.60
CA SER A 85 13.42 15.15 -3.33
C SER A 85 13.62 13.87 -2.50
N GLY A 86 12.52 13.22 -2.08
CA GLY A 86 12.56 12.04 -1.23
C GLY A 86 12.76 12.33 0.25
N GLN A 87 12.60 13.58 0.70
CA GLN A 87 12.57 13.90 2.12
C GLN A 87 11.21 13.54 2.70
N ILE A 88 11.21 12.95 3.89
CA ILE A 88 9.98 12.58 4.60
C ILE A 88 9.32 13.85 5.12
N LEU A 89 8.06 14.05 4.75
CA LEU A 89 7.22 15.15 5.21
C LEU A 89 6.36 14.75 6.41
N ASP A 90 5.83 13.53 6.40
CA ASP A 90 4.98 13.01 7.46
C ASP A 90 4.96 11.48 7.46
N CYS A 91 4.54 10.91 8.58
CA CYS A 91 4.29 9.48 8.75
C CYS A 91 2.94 9.25 9.45
N GLU A 92 2.16 8.27 8.99
CA GLU A 92 0.89 7.91 9.60
C GLU A 92 0.83 6.41 9.91
N LEU A 93 0.40 6.07 11.13
CA LEU A 93 0.15 4.68 11.53
C LEU A 93 -1.32 4.38 11.30
N VAL A 94 -1.61 3.44 10.40
CA VAL A 94 -2.96 2.98 10.09
C VAL A 94 -3.11 1.53 10.53
N SER A 95 -4.03 1.24 11.44
CA SER A 95 -4.19 -0.11 12.02
C SER A 95 -5.65 -0.52 12.04
N ALA A 96 -5.93 -1.81 11.81
CA ALA A 96 -7.29 -2.34 11.83
C ALA A 96 -8.01 -2.09 13.17
N ASN A 97 -7.24 -2.01 14.26
CA ASN A 97 -7.72 -1.79 15.63
C ASN A 97 -7.24 -0.46 16.22
N GLY A 98 -6.63 0.42 15.41
CA GLY A 98 -6.11 1.71 15.83
C GLY A 98 -7.13 2.85 15.75
N ALA A 99 -6.70 4.04 16.17
CA ALA A 99 -7.50 5.27 16.06
C ALA A 99 -7.71 5.69 14.59
N VAL A 100 -6.66 5.55 13.77
CA VAL A 100 -6.72 5.73 12.32
C VAL A 100 -6.77 4.35 11.67
N ARG A 101 -7.89 4.07 10.98
CA ARG A 101 -8.14 2.75 10.34
C ARG A 101 -8.06 2.81 8.82
N GLY A 102 -8.14 4.01 8.25
CA GLY A 102 -7.99 4.26 6.84
C GLY A 102 -7.53 5.68 6.57
N ILE A 103 -7.08 5.93 5.36
CA ILE A 103 -6.56 7.22 4.90
C ILE A 103 -6.85 7.38 3.41
N GLU A 104 -6.97 8.63 2.96
CA GLU A 104 -6.93 8.98 1.56
C GLU A 104 -5.64 9.76 1.28
N LEU A 105 -4.93 9.38 0.21
CA LEU A 105 -3.84 10.15 -0.34
C LEU A 105 -4.34 10.88 -1.57
N ALA A 106 -4.20 12.20 -1.58
CA ALA A 106 -4.57 13.01 -2.72
C ALA A 106 -3.68 12.68 -3.93
N GLU A 107 -4.20 12.93 -5.13
CA GLU A 107 -3.44 12.84 -6.38
C GLU A 107 -2.10 13.58 -6.28
N GLY A 108 -1.04 12.95 -6.78
CA GLY A 108 0.30 13.52 -6.80
C GLY A 108 1.09 13.38 -5.49
N THR A 109 0.50 12.83 -4.42
CA THR A 109 1.20 12.62 -3.13
C THR A 109 2.23 11.51 -3.26
N TYR A 110 3.52 11.83 -3.13
CA TYR A 110 4.56 10.80 -3.05
C TYR A 110 4.49 10.08 -1.71
N HIS A 111 4.43 8.76 -1.77
CA HIS A 111 4.33 7.94 -0.58
C HIS A 111 4.95 6.56 -0.76
N THR A 112 5.22 5.91 0.36
CA THR A 112 5.49 4.47 0.45
C THR A 112 4.77 3.88 1.65
N LEU A 113 4.67 2.55 1.69
CA LEU A 113 3.99 1.79 2.71
C LEU A 113 4.93 0.72 3.30
N VAL A 114 4.88 0.54 4.62
CA VAL A 114 5.56 -0.55 5.32
C VAL A 114 4.56 -1.35 6.15
N ALA A 115 4.57 -2.68 5.99
CA ALA A 115 3.78 -3.57 6.85
C ALA A 115 4.49 -3.75 8.19
N LEU A 116 3.82 -3.35 9.27
CA LEU A 116 4.34 -3.40 10.63
C LEU A 116 3.94 -4.70 11.36
N ALA A 117 2.90 -5.37 10.87
CA ALA A 117 2.46 -6.68 11.34
C ALA A 117 2.40 -7.69 10.18
N PRO A 118 2.65 -9.00 10.43
CA PRO A 118 2.38 -10.07 9.48
C PRO A 118 0.94 -10.04 8.99
N ASP A 119 0.73 -10.44 7.74
CA ASP A 119 -0.59 -10.51 7.11
C ASP A 119 -1.37 -9.19 7.23
N THR A 120 -0.69 -8.07 6.99
CA THR A 120 -1.34 -6.76 6.92
C THR A 120 -2.14 -6.67 5.63
N MET A 121 -3.44 -6.41 5.74
CA MET A 121 -4.39 -6.45 4.63
C MET A 121 -5.07 -5.09 4.47
N ILE A 122 -4.96 -4.55 3.27
CA ILE A 122 -5.45 -3.23 2.93
C ILE A 122 -6.50 -3.39 1.84
N LEU A 123 -7.71 -2.90 2.06
CA LEU A 123 -8.61 -2.58 0.97
C LEU A 123 -8.14 -1.27 0.35
N GLU A 124 -7.69 -1.36 -0.90
CA GLU A 124 -7.32 -0.21 -1.71
C GLU A 124 -8.46 0.10 -2.70
N LEU A 125 -8.84 1.37 -2.74
CA LEU A 125 -9.73 1.93 -3.75
C LEU A 125 -9.01 3.03 -4.52
N LYS A 126 -9.16 3.01 -5.84
CA LYS A 126 -8.71 4.08 -6.73
C LYS A 126 -9.56 4.15 -8.00
N GLU A 127 -9.50 5.27 -8.69
CA GLU A 127 -10.21 5.41 -9.96
C GLU A 127 -9.57 4.56 -11.05
N GLY A 128 -10.41 3.89 -11.83
CA GLY A 128 -10.03 3.14 -13.01
C GLY A 128 -10.40 3.87 -14.30
N PRO A 129 -10.13 3.28 -15.47
CA PRO A 129 -9.50 1.97 -15.66
C PRO A 129 -8.01 1.96 -15.30
N TYR A 130 -7.48 0.77 -15.03
CA TYR A 130 -6.04 0.60 -14.81
C TYR A 130 -5.27 0.75 -16.13
N ASP A 131 -4.21 1.55 -16.09
CA ASP A 131 -3.25 1.69 -17.18
C ASP A 131 -1.84 1.65 -16.60
N SER A 132 -1.14 0.53 -16.82
CA SER A 132 0.21 0.32 -16.29
C SER A 132 1.25 1.34 -16.74
N THR A 133 0.99 2.08 -17.83
CA THR A 133 1.93 3.08 -18.36
C THR A 133 1.82 4.43 -17.67
N THR A 134 0.67 4.70 -17.05
CA THR A 134 0.34 5.99 -16.42
C THR A 134 -0.08 5.87 -14.96
N ASP A 135 -0.16 4.65 -14.41
CA ASP A 135 -0.67 4.44 -13.05
C ASP A 135 0.31 4.99 -12.00
N LYS A 136 1.62 4.80 -12.15
CA LYS A 136 2.60 5.15 -11.11
C LYS A 136 3.80 5.90 -11.68
N GLU A 137 4.18 6.96 -10.99
CA GLU A 137 5.47 7.64 -11.16
C GLU A 137 6.32 7.38 -9.91
N PHE A 138 7.52 6.82 -10.09
CA PHE A 138 8.43 6.49 -8.99
C PHE A 138 9.46 7.58 -8.76
N LEU A 139 9.90 7.76 -7.52
CA LEU A 139 11.06 8.62 -7.23
C LEU A 139 12.36 7.92 -7.63
N ASP A 140 13.11 8.55 -8.54
CA ASP A 140 14.31 7.97 -9.14
C ASP A 140 15.45 7.72 -8.14
N ALA A 141 15.55 8.57 -7.11
CA ALA A 141 16.55 8.46 -6.06
C ALA A 141 16.43 7.18 -5.20
N PHE A 142 15.29 6.48 -5.25
CA PHE A 142 15.07 5.27 -4.46
C PHE A 142 15.45 4.02 -5.24
N PRO A 143 16.05 3.02 -4.57
CA PRO A 143 16.56 1.83 -5.22
C PRO A 143 15.45 0.97 -5.82
N LEU A 144 15.83 0.13 -6.78
CA LEU A 144 14.93 -0.86 -7.36
C LEU A 144 14.59 -1.96 -6.34
N GLU A 145 13.40 -2.53 -6.50
CA GLU A 145 12.94 -3.66 -5.70
C GLU A 145 13.88 -4.86 -5.85
N GLY A 146 14.09 -5.59 -4.74
CA GLY A 146 14.96 -6.77 -4.69
C GLY A 146 16.44 -6.47 -4.41
N THR A 147 16.84 -5.19 -4.40
CA THR A 147 18.21 -4.79 -4.00
C THR A 147 18.40 -4.80 -2.48
N ASP A 148 19.64 -4.91 -2.02
CA ASP A 148 19.93 -4.85 -0.57
C ASP A 148 19.67 -3.47 0.01
N ALA A 149 19.90 -2.40 -0.77
CA ALA A 149 19.53 -1.04 -0.39
C ALA A 149 18.01 -0.90 -0.15
N ALA A 150 17.18 -1.55 -0.97
CA ALA A 150 15.73 -1.57 -0.76
C ALA A 150 15.36 -2.28 0.56
N LYS A 151 16.02 -3.40 0.89
CA LYS A 151 15.80 -4.11 2.17
C LYS A 151 16.15 -3.24 3.37
N GLN A 152 17.31 -2.58 3.32
CA GLN A 152 17.77 -1.69 4.40
C GLN A 152 16.84 -0.48 4.60
N LEU A 153 16.28 0.06 3.52
CA LEU A 153 15.26 1.11 3.61
C LEU A 153 13.99 0.63 4.31
N VAL A 154 13.50 -0.57 4.01
CA VAL A 154 12.31 -1.11 4.71
C VAL A 154 12.56 -1.26 6.21
N GLU A 155 13.75 -1.72 6.62
CA GLU A 155 14.12 -1.82 8.03
C GLU A 155 14.15 -0.44 8.70
N THR A 156 14.74 0.55 8.03
CA THR A 156 14.81 1.94 8.50
C THR A 156 13.41 2.53 8.66
N TRP A 157 12.59 2.44 7.61
CA TRP A 157 11.21 2.93 7.58
C TRP A 157 10.31 2.27 8.62
N SER A 158 10.44 0.96 8.82
CA SER A 158 9.72 0.25 9.87
C SER A 158 10.16 0.72 11.27
N GLY A 159 11.40 1.18 11.41
CA GLY A 159 11.95 1.75 12.63
C GLY A 159 11.21 3.01 13.12
N TYR A 160 10.70 3.84 12.21
CA TYR A 160 10.00 5.09 12.54
C TYR A 160 8.68 4.89 13.31
N PHE A 161 8.17 3.67 13.33
CA PHE A 161 6.91 3.31 13.98
C PHE A 161 7.10 2.47 15.26
N LYS A 162 8.35 2.24 15.69
CA LYS A 162 8.63 1.51 16.94
C LYS A 162 8.24 2.36 18.15
N GLY A 163 7.45 1.81 19.07
CA GLY A 163 7.03 2.46 20.32
C GLY A 163 5.63 3.07 20.32
N GLY A 164 4.85 2.91 19.25
CA GLY A 164 3.45 3.37 19.17
C GLY A 164 3.27 4.89 19.00
N THR A 165 4.37 5.64 18.95
CA THR A 165 4.40 7.08 18.64
C THR A 165 5.23 7.32 17.40
N ARG A 166 4.74 8.20 16.52
CA ARG A 166 5.48 8.73 15.37
C ARG A 166 6.74 9.42 15.90
N ASP A 167 7.93 8.87 15.66
CA ASP A 167 9.17 9.59 16.01
C ASP A 167 9.67 10.39 14.81
N LEU A 168 9.08 11.57 14.61
CA LEU A 168 9.47 12.47 13.52
C LEU A 168 10.88 13.08 13.72
N ASN A 169 11.49 12.92 14.90
CA ASN A 169 12.85 13.39 15.17
C ASN A 169 13.93 12.41 14.70
N SER A 170 13.54 11.24 14.18
CA SER A 170 14.46 10.19 13.72
C SER A 170 14.88 10.31 12.25
N PHE A 171 14.46 11.37 11.54
CA PHE A 171 14.74 11.58 10.12
C PHE A 171 16.06 12.32 9.82
N SER A 172 16.94 12.48 10.82
CA SER A 172 18.26 13.13 10.68
C SER A 172 19.37 12.15 10.32
#